data_AF-A0A6A4GD39-F1
#
_entry.id   AF-A0A6A4GD39-F1
#
_cell.length_a   1.000
_cell.length_b   1.000
_cell.length_c   1.000
_cell.angle_alpha   90.00
_cell.angle_beta   90.00
_cell.angle_gamma   90.00
#
_symmetry.space_group_name_H-M   'P 1'
#
loop_
_entity.id
_entity.type
_entity.pdbx_description
1 polymer ?
#
loop_
_entity_poly.entity_id
_entity_poly.type
_entity_poly.pdbx_seq_one_letter_code
_entity_poly.pdbx_strand_id
1 'polypeptide(L)'
;YNPVTTEIAKQYDSETGPGPQGANQFQLYFGDGWRGSRWNLGVVKNMTSFALANRADQRFEGSLSTEAIHAIIWGHISQARDSWTQRKPRVHEEERDRFETVAEAATRAQIDQVKRYKSVRKANRKRMKLNKREDGVKKLITHSSKPEEKKKWKRVGAVLGDLGELGQSSDDTDVEVEGSALVTTEPYGRRRFLSRVLADLDANINELQLKIAAQHGKK
;
A
#
# COMPACT_ATOMS: atom_id res chain seq x y z
N TYR A 1 13.27 -14.15 -13.52
CA TYR A 1 13.89 -14.56 -12.25
C TYR A 1 13.85 -16.06 -12.20
N ASN A 2 15.02 -16.71 -12.06
CA ASN A 2 15.12 -18.15 -11.92
C ASN A 2 15.61 -18.43 -10.50
N PRO A 3 14.76 -18.93 -9.59
CA PRO A 3 15.20 -19.33 -8.26
C PRO A 3 16.18 -20.49 -8.36
N VAL A 4 17.14 -20.54 -7.45
CA VAL A 4 17.98 -21.73 -7.28
C VAL A 4 17.13 -22.89 -6.72
N THR A 5 17.51 -24.13 -7.05
CA THR A 5 16.83 -25.32 -6.52
C THR A 5 17.10 -25.49 -5.03
N THR A 6 16.18 -26.18 -4.34
CA THR A 6 16.32 -26.47 -2.90
C THR A 6 17.55 -27.33 -2.63
N GLU A 7 17.91 -28.20 -3.56
CA GLU A 7 19.05 -29.13 -3.47
C GLU A 7 20.37 -28.35 -3.45
N ILE A 8 20.54 -27.38 -4.34
CA ILE A 8 21.75 -26.54 -4.40
C ILE A 8 21.86 -25.68 -3.14
N ALA A 9 20.76 -25.09 -2.68
CA ALA A 9 20.75 -24.32 -1.44
C ALA A 9 21.15 -25.19 -0.24
N LYS A 10 20.58 -26.41 -0.13
CA LYS A 10 20.92 -27.38 0.93
C LYS A 10 22.38 -27.81 0.91
N GLN A 11 22.93 -28.08 -0.29
CA GLN A 11 24.35 -28.44 -0.43
C GLN A 11 25.26 -27.34 0.13
N TYR A 12 24.95 -26.07 -0.17
CA TYR A 12 25.72 -24.96 0.36
C TYR A 12 25.53 -24.74 1.87
N ASP A 13 24.31 -24.91 2.39
CA ASP A 13 24.07 -24.85 3.84
C ASP A 13 24.89 -25.93 4.58
N SER A 14 25.04 -27.12 3.97
CA SER A 14 25.91 -28.21 4.46
C SER A 14 27.41 -28.08 4.14
N GLU A 15 27.87 -26.96 3.57
CA GLU A 15 29.27 -26.72 3.17
C GLU A 15 29.82 -27.68 2.10
N THR A 16 28.95 -28.39 1.39
CA THR A 16 29.34 -29.38 0.36
C THR A 16 29.24 -28.84 -1.08
N GLY A 17 28.57 -27.69 -1.26
CA GLY A 17 28.37 -27.07 -2.57
C GLY A 17 29.42 -26.00 -2.91
N PRO A 18 29.68 -25.74 -4.21
CA PRO A 18 30.67 -24.75 -4.65
C PRO A 18 30.25 -23.28 -4.40
N GLY A 19 29.04 -23.06 -3.88
CA GLY A 19 28.49 -21.72 -3.63
C GLY A 19 28.03 -20.98 -4.89
N PRO A 20 27.52 -19.74 -4.72
CA PRO A 20 27.05 -18.93 -5.84
C PRO A 20 28.24 -18.42 -6.67
N GLN A 21 28.53 -19.09 -7.77
CA GLN A 21 29.62 -18.76 -8.71
C GLN A 21 29.20 -18.84 -10.17
N GLY A 22 29.97 -18.21 -11.06
CA GLY A 22 29.75 -18.22 -12.51
C GLY A 22 28.34 -17.73 -12.88
N ALA A 23 27.61 -18.53 -13.67
CA ALA A 23 26.24 -18.21 -14.09
C ALA A 23 25.23 -18.09 -12.93
N ASN A 24 25.54 -18.66 -11.76
CA ASN A 24 24.64 -18.70 -10.60
C ASN A 24 25.00 -17.67 -9.53
N GLN A 25 26.05 -16.84 -9.74
CA GLN A 25 26.58 -15.91 -8.74
C GLN A 25 25.57 -14.89 -8.19
N PHE A 26 24.47 -14.65 -8.90
CA PHE A 26 23.38 -13.74 -8.53
C PHE A 26 22.01 -14.43 -8.41
N GLN A 27 21.94 -15.77 -8.45
CA GLN A 27 20.69 -16.50 -8.32
C GLN A 27 20.30 -16.64 -6.85
N LEU A 28 19.08 -16.21 -6.48
CA LEU A 28 18.62 -16.20 -5.09
C LEU A 28 17.80 -17.46 -4.77
N TYR A 29 17.88 -17.90 -3.52
CA TYR A 29 16.97 -18.87 -2.92
C TYR A 29 15.81 -18.14 -2.23
N PHE A 30 14.57 -18.54 -2.49
CA PHE A 30 13.37 -17.93 -1.89
C PHE A 30 12.52 -18.94 -1.13
N GLY A 31 13.06 -20.07 -0.69
CA GLY A 31 12.32 -20.97 0.19
C GLY A 31 12.25 -20.48 1.64
N ASP A 32 12.12 -21.41 2.57
CA ASP A 32 12.04 -21.12 4.01
C ASP A 32 13.43 -20.79 4.55
N GLY A 33 13.51 -19.85 5.50
CA GLY A 33 14.80 -19.39 6.03
C GLY A 33 15.67 -18.62 5.03
N TRP A 34 15.14 -18.24 3.86
CA TRP A 34 15.91 -17.62 2.76
C TRP A 34 16.85 -16.49 3.20
N ARG A 35 16.41 -15.62 4.10
CA ARG A 35 17.20 -14.47 4.56
C ARG A 35 18.47 -14.88 5.32
N GLY A 36 18.42 -15.99 6.04
CA GLY A 36 19.55 -16.54 6.79
C GLY A 36 20.34 -17.62 6.03
N SER A 37 19.85 -18.08 4.88
CA SER A 37 20.54 -19.11 4.09
C SER A 37 21.94 -18.63 3.71
N ARG A 38 22.93 -19.51 3.86
CA ARG A 38 24.31 -19.15 3.52
C ARG A 38 24.40 -18.75 2.06
N TRP A 39 23.61 -19.38 1.19
CA TRP A 39 23.61 -19.12 -0.25
C TRP A 39 23.28 -17.66 -0.55
N ASN A 40 22.20 -17.13 0.03
CA ASN A 40 21.82 -15.73 -0.19
C ASN A 40 22.81 -14.75 0.44
N LEU A 41 23.42 -15.09 1.59
CA LEU A 41 24.51 -14.27 2.15
C LEU A 41 25.68 -14.15 1.15
N GLY A 42 26.04 -15.26 0.49
CA GLY A 42 27.05 -15.29 -0.56
C GLY A 42 26.66 -14.45 -1.78
N VAL A 43 25.41 -14.58 -2.26
CA VAL A 43 24.89 -13.77 -3.37
C VAL A 43 24.93 -12.28 -3.06
N VAL A 44 24.53 -11.89 -1.84
CA VAL A 44 24.54 -10.48 -1.43
C VAL A 44 25.95 -9.93 -1.34
N LYS A 45 26.92 -10.73 -0.87
CA LYS A 45 28.34 -10.38 -0.92
C LYS A 45 28.80 -10.14 -2.36
N ASN A 46 28.45 -11.04 -3.28
CA ASN A 46 28.78 -10.89 -4.71
C ASN A 46 28.18 -9.60 -5.31
N MET A 47 26.89 -9.32 -5.03
CA MET A 47 26.21 -8.11 -5.50
C MET A 47 26.83 -6.84 -4.92
N THR A 48 27.22 -6.87 -3.64
CA THR A 48 27.88 -5.74 -2.97
C THR A 48 29.25 -5.47 -3.58
N SER A 49 30.07 -6.50 -3.79
CA SER A 49 31.36 -6.39 -4.48
C SER A 49 31.20 -5.85 -5.90
N PHE A 50 30.19 -6.32 -6.64
CA PHE A 50 29.88 -5.83 -7.96
C PHE A 50 29.50 -4.35 -7.96
N ALA A 51 28.62 -3.92 -7.04
CA ALA A 51 28.22 -2.52 -6.90
C ALA A 51 29.40 -1.59 -6.56
N LEU A 52 30.30 -2.04 -5.67
CA LEU A 52 31.50 -1.29 -5.31
C LEU A 52 32.50 -1.18 -6.47
N ALA A 53 32.69 -2.26 -7.24
CA ALA A 53 33.59 -2.27 -8.39
C ALA A 53 33.10 -1.37 -9.55
N ASN A 54 31.78 -1.27 -9.74
CA ASN A 54 31.15 -0.48 -10.81
C ASN A 54 30.70 0.92 -10.36
N ARG A 55 31.23 1.40 -9.23
CA ARG A 55 30.78 2.65 -8.60
C ARG A 55 30.99 3.88 -9.48
N ALA A 56 32.08 3.92 -10.25
CA ALA A 56 32.39 5.01 -11.17
C ALA A 56 31.37 5.12 -12.31
N ASP A 57 30.82 3.98 -12.76
CA ASP A 57 29.89 3.91 -13.88
C ASP A 57 28.44 4.19 -13.47
N GLN A 58 28.10 4.00 -12.19
CA GLN A 58 26.72 4.05 -11.70
C GLN A 58 26.23 5.44 -11.23
N ARG A 59 27.03 6.50 -11.40
CA ARG A 59 26.68 7.90 -11.05
C ARG A 59 25.99 8.05 -9.67
N PHE A 60 26.45 7.32 -8.66
CA PHE A 60 25.96 7.54 -7.30
C PHE A 60 26.45 8.90 -6.81
N GLU A 61 25.54 9.87 -6.66
CA GLU A 61 25.86 11.12 -5.99
C GLU A 61 26.14 10.83 -4.50
N GLY A 62 27.38 11.09 -4.07
CA GLY A 62 27.81 10.91 -2.68
C GLY A 62 28.44 9.54 -2.36
N SER A 63 28.81 9.37 -1.10
CA SER A 63 29.42 8.13 -0.62
C SER A 63 28.47 7.28 0.23
N LEU A 64 27.82 6.31 -0.41
CA LEU A 64 27.12 5.25 0.30
C LEU A 64 28.13 4.35 1.01
N SER A 65 27.88 4.06 2.28
CA SER A 65 28.66 3.05 3.01
C SER A 65 28.32 1.65 2.49
N THR A 66 29.22 0.69 2.74
CA THR A 66 28.99 -0.71 2.37
C THR A 66 27.72 -1.27 3.02
N GLU A 67 27.43 -0.86 4.26
CA GLU A 67 26.22 -1.23 5.00
C GLU A 67 24.96 -0.66 4.34
N ALA A 68 25.02 0.59 3.86
CA ALA A 68 23.90 1.19 3.13
C ALA A 68 23.61 0.44 1.82
N ILE A 69 24.64 0.08 1.06
CA ILE A 69 24.51 -0.75 -0.15
C ILE A 69 23.90 -2.11 0.20
N HIS A 70 24.40 -2.75 1.26
CA HIS A 70 23.91 -4.03 1.74
C HIS A 70 22.43 -3.97 2.14
N ALA A 71 22.01 -2.91 2.84
CA ALA A 71 20.62 -2.68 3.21
C ALA A 71 19.71 -2.48 1.99
N ILE A 72 20.17 -1.71 1.00
CA ILE A 72 19.44 -1.50 -0.27
C ILE A 72 19.26 -2.82 -1.01
N ILE A 73 20.32 -3.62 -1.14
CA ILE A 73 20.26 -4.95 -1.77
C ILE A 73 19.24 -5.84 -1.05
N TRP A 74 19.28 -5.91 0.28
CA TRP A 74 18.28 -6.67 1.05
C TRP A 74 16.86 -6.16 0.87
N GLY A 75 16.68 -4.84 0.75
CA GLY A 75 15.39 -4.24 0.44
C GLY A 75 14.82 -4.76 -0.88
N HIS A 76 15.64 -4.76 -1.94
CA HIS A 76 15.25 -5.30 -3.24
C HIS A 76 15.00 -6.80 -3.23
N ILE A 77 15.85 -7.58 -2.55
CA ILE A 77 15.67 -9.04 -2.43
C ILE A 77 14.36 -9.34 -1.68
N SER A 78 14.03 -8.59 -0.63
CA SER A 78 12.77 -8.75 0.11
C SER A 78 11.57 -8.48 -0.79
N GLN A 79 11.59 -7.40 -1.58
CA GLN A 79 10.53 -7.12 -2.57
C GLN A 79 10.41 -8.23 -3.63
N ALA A 80 11.53 -8.74 -4.10
CA ALA A 80 11.56 -9.85 -5.06
C ALA A 80 10.98 -11.15 -4.46
N ARG A 81 11.29 -11.44 -3.18
CA ARG A 81 10.69 -12.56 -2.44
C ARG A 81 9.18 -12.39 -2.32
N ASP A 82 8.69 -11.21 -1.95
CA ASP A 82 7.26 -10.95 -1.81
C ASP A 82 6.54 -11.17 -3.14
N SER A 83 7.11 -10.66 -4.24
CA SER A 83 6.61 -10.86 -5.60
C SER A 83 6.61 -12.35 -5.99
N TRP A 84 7.70 -13.07 -5.71
CA TRP A 84 7.77 -14.52 -5.93
C TRP A 84 6.71 -15.27 -5.13
N THR A 85 6.49 -14.91 -3.86
CA THR A 85 5.50 -15.53 -2.98
C THR A 85 4.07 -15.35 -3.49
N GLN A 86 3.79 -14.19 -4.09
CA GLN A 86 2.48 -13.93 -4.70
C GLN A 86 2.25 -14.81 -5.93
N ARG A 87 3.30 -15.05 -6.72
CA ARG A 87 3.25 -15.84 -7.96
C ARG A 87 3.57 -17.32 -7.78
N LYS A 88 3.95 -17.77 -6.58
CA LYS A 88 4.18 -19.17 -6.27
C LYS A 88 2.84 -19.91 -6.41
N PRO A 89 2.78 -21.00 -7.20
CA PRO A 89 1.63 -21.88 -7.23
C PRO A 89 1.25 -22.38 -5.84
N ARG A 90 -0.06 -22.40 -5.57
CA ARG A 90 -0.64 -22.89 -4.32
C ARG A 90 -1.49 -24.12 -4.58
N VAL A 91 -1.81 -24.85 -3.52
CA VAL A 91 -2.84 -25.89 -3.58
C VAL A 91 -4.18 -25.20 -3.82
N HIS A 92 -4.95 -25.68 -4.78
CA HIS A 92 -6.28 -25.16 -5.08
C HIS A 92 -7.20 -25.45 -3.88
N GLU A 93 -7.86 -24.43 -3.33
CA GLU A 93 -8.68 -24.62 -2.11
C GLU A 93 -9.85 -25.58 -2.32
N GLU A 94 -10.45 -25.56 -3.52
CA GLU A 94 -11.60 -26.40 -3.89
C GLU A 94 -11.19 -27.79 -4.37
N GLU A 95 -10.04 -27.90 -5.03
CA GLU A 95 -9.50 -29.15 -5.59
C GLU A 95 -8.23 -29.50 -4.79
N ARG A 96 -8.42 -30.01 -3.57
CA ARG A 96 -7.38 -30.17 -2.54
C ARG A 96 -6.11 -30.93 -2.97
N ASP A 97 -6.18 -31.69 -4.06
CA ASP A 97 -5.05 -32.47 -4.61
C ASP A 97 -4.36 -31.82 -5.82
N ARG A 98 -4.87 -30.67 -6.29
CA ARG A 98 -4.34 -29.99 -7.47
C ARG A 98 -3.56 -28.74 -7.07
N PHE A 99 -2.34 -28.62 -7.58
CA PHE A 99 -1.60 -27.37 -7.54
C PHE A 99 -2.02 -26.46 -8.69
N GLU A 100 -2.09 -25.15 -8.43
CA GLU A 100 -2.19 -24.12 -9.46
C GLU A 100 -1.10 -24.34 -10.52
N THR A 101 -1.44 -24.08 -11.77
CA THR A 101 -0.43 -23.90 -12.81
C THR A 101 0.29 -22.55 -12.62
N VAL A 102 1.45 -22.39 -13.25
CA VAL A 102 2.19 -21.11 -13.22
C VAL A 102 1.35 -19.98 -13.81
N ALA A 103 0.53 -20.26 -14.83
CA ALA A 103 -0.37 -19.29 -15.45
C ALA A 103 -1.53 -18.87 -14.51
N GLU A 104 -2.09 -19.80 -13.76
CA GLU A 104 -3.12 -19.52 -12.75
C GLU A 104 -2.57 -18.67 -11.61
N ALA A 105 -1.39 -19.03 -11.08
CA ALA A 105 -0.73 -18.27 -10.03
C ALA A 105 -0.38 -16.84 -10.49
N ALA A 106 0.03 -16.67 -11.76
CA ALA A 106 0.28 -15.36 -12.35
C ALA A 106 -1.01 -14.54 -12.48
N THR A 107 -2.10 -15.15 -12.95
CA THR A 107 -3.42 -14.52 -13.05
C THR A 107 -3.94 -14.09 -11.68
N ARG A 108 -3.85 -14.96 -10.67
CA ARG A 108 -4.20 -14.64 -9.28
C ARG A 108 -3.41 -13.44 -8.77
N ALA A 109 -2.09 -13.44 -8.95
CA ALA A 109 -1.24 -12.32 -8.52
C ALA A 109 -1.63 -10.99 -9.18
N GLN A 110 -2.03 -11.01 -10.46
CA GLN A 110 -2.53 -9.82 -11.15
C GLN A 110 -3.88 -9.34 -10.58
N ILE A 111 -4.82 -10.27 -10.35
CA ILE A 111 -6.12 -9.96 -9.75
C ILE A 111 -5.93 -9.34 -8.36
N ASP A 112 -5.07 -9.93 -7.54
CA ASP A 112 -4.76 -9.43 -6.20
C ASP A 112 -4.10 -8.05 -6.24
N GLN A 113 -3.21 -7.79 -7.21
CA GLN A 113 -2.62 -6.48 -7.43
C GLN A 113 -3.68 -5.43 -7.76
N VAL A 114 -4.62 -5.75 -8.66
CA VAL A 114 -5.74 -4.86 -9.02
C VAL A 114 -6.65 -4.60 -7.82
N LYS A 115 -7.01 -5.65 -7.05
CA LYS A 115 -7.81 -5.52 -5.82
C LYS A 115 -7.11 -4.62 -4.80
N ARG A 116 -5.82 -4.84 -4.56
CA ARG A 116 -5.01 -4.03 -3.65
C ARG A 116 -4.95 -2.58 -4.10
N TYR A 117 -4.69 -2.33 -5.37
CA TYR A 117 -4.67 -0.97 -5.93
C TYR A 117 -6.00 -0.25 -5.70
N LYS A 118 -7.13 -0.91 -6.02
CA LYS A 118 -8.47 -0.37 -5.79
C LYS A 118 -8.70 -0.07 -4.30
N SER A 119 -8.33 -1.00 -3.41
CA SER A 119 -8.46 -0.83 -1.96
C SER A 119 -7.64 0.35 -1.43
N VAL A 120 -6.36 0.45 -1.81
CA VAL A 120 -5.47 1.56 -1.41
C VAL A 120 -6.00 2.90 -1.92
N ARG A 121 -6.44 2.96 -3.18
CA ARG A 121 -7.03 4.15 -3.78
C ARG A 121 -8.28 4.60 -3.01
N LYS A 122 -9.18 3.66 -2.67
CA LYS A 122 -10.37 3.92 -1.85
C LYS A 122 -10.03 4.43 -0.46
N ALA A 123 -9.08 3.79 0.22
CA ALA A 123 -8.63 4.21 1.56
C ALA A 123 -8.01 5.61 1.52
N ASN A 124 -7.12 5.88 0.56
CA ASN A 124 -6.50 7.19 0.40
C ASN A 124 -7.52 8.29 0.12
N ARG A 125 -8.52 8.03 -0.74
CA ARG A 125 -9.62 8.97 -0.99
C ARG A 125 -10.40 9.29 0.27
N LYS A 126 -10.82 8.27 1.03
CA LYS A 126 -11.54 8.43 2.30
C LYS A 126 -10.73 9.26 3.29
N ARG A 127 -9.45 8.94 3.47
CA ARG A 127 -8.53 9.69 4.33
C ARG A 127 -8.37 11.14 3.90
N MET A 128 -8.16 11.40 2.61
CA MET A 128 -8.08 12.78 2.10
C MET A 128 -9.38 13.56 2.33
N LYS A 129 -10.53 12.90 2.15
CA LYS A 129 -11.85 13.50 2.40
C LYS A 129 -12.06 13.81 3.88
N LEU A 130 -11.69 12.89 4.79
CA LEU A 130 -11.70 13.13 6.24
C LEU A 130 -10.82 14.33 6.59
N ASN A 131 -9.55 14.32 6.16
CA ASN A 131 -8.61 15.41 6.44
C ASN A 131 -9.13 16.76 5.97
N LYS A 132 -9.70 16.83 4.74
CA LYS A 132 -10.32 18.06 4.21
C LYS A 132 -11.48 18.53 5.10
N ARG A 133 -12.32 17.61 5.57
CA ARG A 133 -13.48 17.91 6.42
C ARG A 133 -13.07 18.35 7.82
N GLU A 134 -12.08 17.70 8.43
CA GLU A 134 -11.55 18.08 9.74
C GLU A 134 -10.93 19.50 9.71
N ASP A 135 -10.11 19.79 8.69
CA ASP A 135 -9.57 21.13 8.48
C ASP A 135 -10.67 22.15 8.19
N GLY A 136 -11.64 21.79 7.35
CA GLY A 136 -12.78 22.63 7.03
C GLY A 136 -13.65 22.97 8.24
N VAL A 137 -13.93 22.00 9.13
CA VAL A 137 -14.66 22.24 10.37
C VAL A 137 -13.89 23.21 11.28
N LYS A 138 -12.58 23.04 11.43
CA LYS A 138 -11.75 23.98 12.21
C LYS A 138 -11.87 25.39 11.65
N LYS A 139 -11.77 25.56 10.33
CA LYS A 139 -11.94 26.86 9.65
C LYS A 139 -13.34 27.44 9.84
N LEU A 140 -14.39 26.63 9.69
CA LEU A 140 -15.77 27.08 9.88
C LEU A 140 -16.01 27.56 11.33
N ILE A 141 -15.48 26.85 12.34
CA ILE A 141 -15.58 27.29 13.74
C ILE A 141 -14.85 28.63 13.96
N THR A 142 -13.67 28.81 13.37
CA THR A 142 -12.88 30.04 13.47
C THR A 142 -13.55 31.22 12.78
N HIS A 143 -14.10 31.02 11.59
CA HIS A 143 -14.69 32.09 10.77
C HIS A 143 -16.18 32.34 11.04
N SER A 144 -16.89 31.47 11.76
CA SER A 144 -18.27 31.73 12.17
C SER A 144 -18.35 32.85 13.19
N SER A 145 -19.18 33.86 12.94
CA SER A 145 -19.45 34.93 13.91
C SER A 145 -20.57 34.57 14.89
N LYS A 146 -21.51 33.70 14.48
CA LYS A 146 -22.68 33.33 15.29
C LYS A 146 -22.37 32.17 16.26
N PRO A 147 -22.74 32.28 17.55
CA PRO A 147 -22.54 31.19 18.52
C PRO A 147 -23.23 29.87 18.12
N GLU A 148 -24.41 29.94 17.50
CA GLU A 148 -25.18 28.77 17.06
C GLU A 148 -24.45 27.98 15.97
N GLU A 149 -23.86 28.68 15.00
CA GLU A 149 -23.08 28.07 13.92
C GLU A 149 -21.82 27.40 14.48
N LYS A 150 -21.11 28.05 15.41
CA LYS A 150 -19.97 27.42 16.11
C LYS A 150 -20.39 26.14 16.82
N LYS A 151 -21.55 26.14 17.49
CA LYS A 151 -22.08 24.95 18.18
C LYS A 151 -22.44 23.84 17.19
N LYS A 152 -23.04 24.17 16.05
CA LYS A 152 -23.31 23.23 14.95
C LYS A 152 -22.02 22.57 14.47
N TRP A 153 -21.01 23.37 14.09
CA TRP A 153 -19.76 22.84 13.55
C TRP A 153 -18.94 22.04 14.57
N LYS A 154 -18.98 22.40 15.86
CA LYS A 154 -18.40 21.58 16.93
C LYS A 154 -19.05 20.19 17.02
N ARG A 155 -20.39 20.11 16.93
CA ARG A 155 -21.10 18.82 16.91
C ARG A 155 -20.76 18.00 15.68
N VAL A 156 -20.71 18.63 14.50
CA VAL A 156 -20.29 17.97 13.26
C VAL A 156 -18.85 17.46 13.37
N GLY A 157 -17.94 18.22 13.98
CA GLY A 157 -16.57 17.80 14.25
C GLY A 157 -16.48 16.57 15.15
N ALA A 158 -17.30 16.49 16.20
CA ALA A 158 -17.36 15.30 17.04
C ALA A 158 -17.84 14.07 16.25
N VAL A 159 -18.92 14.21 15.46
CA VAL A 159 -19.42 13.14 14.59
C VAL A 159 -18.38 12.69 13.57
N LEU A 160 -17.61 13.61 12.98
CA LEU A 160 -16.51 13.26 12.08
C LEU A 160 -15.42 12.45 12.78
N GLY A 161 -15.05 12.85 14.01
CA GLY A 161 -14.06 12.15 14.81
C GLY A 161 -14.50 10.72 15.13
N ASP A 162 -15.76 10.54 15.53
CA ASP A 162 -16.33 9.22 15.84
C ASP A 162 -16.41 8.31 14.61
N LEU A 163 -16.73 8.87 13.44
CA LEU A 163 -16.87 8.13 12.18
C LEU A 163 -15.55 7.82 11.48
N GLY A 164 -14.53 8.67 11.67
CA GLY A 164 -13.21 8.55 11.06
C GLY A 164 -13.24 8.30 9.54
N GLU A 165 -12.32 7.48 9.05
CA GLU A 165 -12.22 7.11 7.63
C GLU A 165 -13.39 6.24 7.16
N LEU A 166 -14.00 5.46 8.06
CA LEU A 166 -15.07 4.52 7.73
C LEU A 166 -16.35 5.23 7.31
N GLY A 167 -16.71 6.32 8.00
CA GLY A 167 -17.89 7.14 7.64
C GLY A 167 -17.70 8.07 6.45
N GLN A 168 -16.53 8.10 5.83
CA GLN A 168 -16.33 8.83 4.57
C GLN A 168 -16.85 7.98 3.40
N SER A 169 -17.70 8.58 2.56
CA SER A 169 -18.11 7.96 1.30
C SER A 169 -16.96 7.96 0.29
N SER A 170 -16.99 6.97 -0.61
CA SER A 170 -16.13 6.90 -1.79
C SER A 170 -17.05 6.82 -3.02
N ASP A 171 -16.76 7.50 -4.11
CA ASP A 171 -17.58 7.40 -5.33
C ASP A 171 -17.64 5.94 -5.85
N ASP A 172 -16.59 5.15 -5.60
CA ASP A 172 -16.55 3.70 -5.90
C ASP A 172 -17.47 2.82 -5.02
N THR A 173 -18.06 3.36 -3.95
CA THR A 173 -19.11 2.68 -3.14
C THR A 173 -20.52 3.16 -3.45
N ASP A 174 -20.64 4.17 -4.30
CA ASP A 174 -21.93 4.76 -4.71
C ASP A 174 -22.42 4.19 -6.04
N VAL A 175 -21.63 3.31 -6.69
CA VAL A 175 -22.13 2.46 -7.77
C VAL A 175 -22.92 1.31 -7.13
N GLU A 176 -24.24 1.44 -7.11
CA GLU A 176 -25.14 0.30 -6.92
C GLU A 176 -24.90 -0.66 -8.09
N VAL A 177 -24.00 -1.63 -7.92
CA VAL A 177 -23.96 -2.77 -8.83
C VAL A 177 -25.23 -3.57 -8.51
N GLU A 178 -26.23 -3.50 -9.39
CA GLU A 178 -27.41 -4.37 -9.35
C GLU A 178 -26.97 -5.81 -9.07
N GLY A 179 -27.43 -6.35 -7.93
CA GLY A 179 -27.09 -7.71 -7.50
C GLY A 179 -25.99 -7.84 -6.43
N SER A 180 -25.32 -6.77 -6.02
CA SER A 180 -24.40 -6.80 -4.88
C SER A 180 -24.71 -5.72 -3.86
N ALA A 181 -25.94 -5.77 -3.33
CA ALA A 181 -26.25 -5.04 -2.10
C ALA A 181 -25.32 -5.56 -1.00
N LEU A 182 -24.28 -4.79 -0.69
CA LEU A 182 -23.55 -4.91 0.56
C LEU A 182 -24.58 -4.94 1.68
N VAL A 183 -24.79 -6.12 2.28
CA VAL A 183 -25.59 -6.27 3.51
C VAL A 183 -24.81 -5.55 4.60
N THR A 184 -25.03 -4.25 4.71
CA THR A 184 -24.47 -3.44 5.79
C THR A 184 -25.32 -3.68 7.04
N THR A 185 -24.66 -4.02 8.13
CA THR A 185 -25.25 -4.13 9.48
C THR A 185 -25.67 -2.78 10.06
N GLU A 186 -25.34 -1.66 9.40
CA GLU A 186 -25.83 -0.34 9.77
C GLU A 186 -27.22 -0.07 9.16
N PRO A 187 -28.22 0.35 9.96
CA PRO A 187 -29.56 0.61 9.44
C PRO A 187 -29.52 1.74 8.40
N TYR A 188 -30.10 1.44 7.22
CA TYR A 188 -30.20 2.29 6.03
C TYR A 188 -30.54 3.77 6.32
N GLY A 189 -31.36 4.04 7.33
CA GLY A 189 -31.73 5.41 7.75
C GLY A 189 -30.56 6.25 8.29
N ARG A 190 -29.57 5.65 8.98
CA ARG A 190 -28.40 6.38 9.51
C ARG A 190 -27.51 6.91 8.39
N ARG A 191 -27.32 6.14 7.33
CA ARG A 191 -26.59 6.56 6.13
C ARG A 191 -27.20 7.81 5.51
N ARG A 192 -28.51 7.83 5.27
CA ARG A 192 -29.18 8.99 4.63
C ARG A 192 -29.09 10.26 5.46
N PHE A 193 -29.22 10.16 6.79
CA PHE A 193 -29.10 11.33 7.67
C PHE A 193 -27.67 11.89 7.66
N LEU A 194 -26.66 11.04 7.87
CA LEU A 194 -25.26 11.46 7.89
C LEU A 194 -24.80 11.99 6.52
N SER A 195 -25.26 11.39 5.42
CA SER A 195 -24.97 11.90 4.07
C SER A 195 -25.42 13.35 3.89
N ARG A 196 -26.61 13.73 4.40
CA ARG A 196 -27.08 15.12 4.34
C ARG A 196 -26.22 16.06 5.16
N VAL A 197 -25.88 15.67 6.40
CA VAL A 197 -25.03 16.48 7.28
C VAL A 197 -23.64 16.70 6.68
N LEU A 198 -23.06 15.64 6.10
CA LEU A 198 -21.73 15.69 5.50
C LEU A 198 -21.72 16.44 4.15
N ALA A 199 -22.81 16.37 3.38
CA ALA A 199 -22.96 17.17 2.16
C ALA A 199 -23.11 18.68 2.48
N ASP A 200 -23.90 19.02 3.50
CA ASP A 200 -24.02 20.40 4.00
C ASP A 200 -22.67 20.93 4.49
N LEU A 201 -21.90 20.12 5.21
CA LEU A 201 -20.52 20.46 5.58
C LEU A 201 -19.66 20.77 4.36
N ASP A 202 -19.63 19.87 3.36
CA ASP A 202 -18.80 20.06 2.15
C ASP A 202 -19.18 21.34 1.41
N ALA A 203 -20.48 21.66 1.30
CA ALA A 203 -20.98 22.89 0.69
C ALA A 203 -20.48 24.14 1.44
N ASN A 204 -20.60 24.16 2.77
CA ASN A 204 -20.16 25.29 3.60
C ASN A 204 -18.63 25.47 3.57
N ILE A 205 -17.86 24.37 3.51
CA ILE A 205 -16.40 24.43 3.33
C ILE A 205 -16.06 25.09 1.99
N ASN A 206 -16.71 24.65 0.90
CA ASN A 206 -16.46 25.20 -0.43
C ASN A 206 -16.86 26.68 -0.49
N GLU A 207 -17.99 27.07 0.11
CA GLU A 207 -18.42 28.46 0.17
C GLU A 207 -17.42 29.34 0.95
N LEU A 208 -16.91 28.85 2.09
CA LEU A 208 -15.87 29.55 2.84
C LEU A 208 -14.58 29.70 2.03
N GLN A 209 -14.16 28.66 1.31
CA GLN A 209 -12.98 28.71 0.43
C GLN A 209 -13.15 29.75 -0.68
N LEU A 210 -14.33 29.81 -1.30
CA LEU A 210 -14.64 30.82 -2.32
C LEU A 210 -14.60 32.25 -1.73
N LYS A 211 -15.15 32.46 -0.53
CA LYS A 211 -15.10 33.76 0.16
C LYS A 211 -13.67 34.19 0.47
N ILE A 212 -12.83 33.28 0.98
CA ILE A 212 -11.41 33.55 1.26
C ILE A 212 -10.66 33.87 -0.04
N ALA A 213 -10.86 33.08 -1.10
CA ALA A 213 -10.22 33.33 -2.39
C ALA A 213 -10.62 34.69 -2.99
N ALA A 214 -11.90 35.05 -2.93
CA ALA A 214 -12.40 36.34 -3.40
C ALA A 214 -11.84 37.54 -2.60
N GLN A 215 -11.51 37.36 -1.32
CA GLN A 215 -10.86 38.38 -0.50
C GLN A 215 -9.37 38.55 -0.87
N HIS A 216 -8.68 37.46 -1.22
CA HIS A 216 -7.26 37.50 -1.61
C HIS A 216 -7.03 37.95 -3.07
N GLY A 217 -8.00 37.75 -3.96
CA GLY A 217 -7.93 38.18 -5.36
C GLY A 217 -8.24 39.66 -5.62
N LYS A 218 -8.63 40.42 -4.58
CA LYS A 218 -8.74 41.89 -4.64
C LYS A 218 -7.39 42.52 -4.26
N LYS A 219 -6.46 42.53 -5.20
CA LYS A 219 -5.27 43.41 -5.18
C LYS A 219 -5.10 44.05 -6.55
#